data_AF-A5FLY5-F1
#
_entry.id   AF-A5FLY5-F1
#
_cell.length_a   1.000
_cell.length_b   1.000
_cell.length_c   1.000
_cell.angle_alpha   90.00
_cell.angle_beta   90.00
_cell.angle_gamma   90.00
#
_symmetry.space_group_name_H-M   'P 1'
#
loop_
_entity.id
_entity.type
_entity.pdbx_description
1 polymer ?
#
loop_
_entity_poly.entity_id
_entity_poly.type
_entity_poly.pdbx_seq_one_letter_code
_entity_poly.pdbx_strand_id
1 'polypeptide(L)'
;MKKAASVLILTILFFMINSCSKNEAEDVIDCLGESIYIKLHNSTDANNPKLMNYSVEYTGTGTLSSVKWTFGDGTTGDGTTVTHTYNAAGTYEAKADVTVKKNGSECTSSPKRSVTIN
;
A
#
# COMPACT_ATOMS: atom_id res chain seq x y z
N MET A 1 -15.12 -30.71 -50.79
CA MET A 1 -16.11 -29.81 -50.17
C MET A 1 -15.82 -29.74 -48.67
N LYS A 2 -15.79 -28.51 -48.11
CA LYS A 2 -15.84 -28.14 -46.67
C LYS A 2 -14.62 -28.55 -45.82
N LYS A 3 -13.65 -27.65 -45.53
CA LYS A 3 -13.61 -26.47 -44.61
C LYS A 3 -13.04 -26.86 -43.23
N ALA A 4 -11.91 -26.24 -42.91
CA ALA A 4 -11.15 -26.32 -41.66
C ALA A 4 -11.78 -25.55 -40.50
N ALA A 5 -11.54 -26.00 -39.27
CA ALA A 5 -11.54 -25.30 -37.97
C ALA A 5 -11.39 -26.41 -36.89
N SER A 6 -10.72 -26.29 -35.74
CA SER A 6 -10.16 -25.17 -35.00
C SER A 6 -9.13 -25.77 -34.04
N VAL A 7 -7.86 -25.38 -34.16
CA VAL A 7 -6.85 -25.62 -33.13
C VAL A 7 -6.94 -24.45 -32.16
N LEU A 8 -7.59 -24.68 -31.01
CA LEU A 8 -7.68 -23.72 -29.91
C LEU A 8 -6.36 -23.73 -29.12
N ILE A 9 -5.29 -23.24 -29.74
CA ILE A 9 -4.11 -22.76 -29.03
C ILE A 9 -4.43 -21.32 -28.67
N LEU A 10 -4.83 -21.12 -27.42
CA LEU A 10 -5.13 -19.83 -26.81
C LEU A 10 -3.83 -19.01 -26.75
N THR A 11 -3.52 -18.34 -27.86
CA THR A 11 -2.97 -16.98 -27.93
C THR A 11 -1.97 -16.61 -26.84
N ILE A 12 -0.84 -17.31 -26.80
CA ILE A 12 0.45 -16.75 -26.40
C ILE A 12 1.09 -16.20 -27.69
N LEU A 13 0.47 -15.15 -28.26
CA LEU A 13 1.20 -14.21 -29.12
C LEU A 13 1.84 -13.23 -28.14
N PHE A 14 3.14 -13.30 -27.88
CA PHE A 14 4.15 -12.79 -28.80
C PHE A 14 3.79 -11.36 -29.26
N PHE A 15 3.68 -10.45 -28.29
CA PHE A 15 4.04 -9.05 -28.57
C PHE A 15 5.56 -9.01 -28.74
N MET A 16 5.96 -9.15 -29.99
CA MET A 16 7.29 -8.86 -30.49
C MET A 16 7.73 -7.47 -30.00
N ILE A 17 8.83 -7.49 -29.26
CA ILE A 17 9.85 -6.45 -29.18
C ILE A 17 10.02 -5.70 -30.52
N ASN A 18 9.79 -4.38 -30.49
CA ASN A 18 10.50 -3.29 -31.19
C ASN A 18 9.58 -2.08 -31.44
N SER A 19 9.40 -1.26 -30.41
CA SER A 19 9.31 0.20 -30.55
C SER A 19 9.52 0.79 -29.16
N CYS A 20 10.66 1.46 -28.94
CA CYS A 20 10.92 2.22 -27.72
C CYS A 20 9.88 3.34 -27.59
N SER A 21 8.89 3.14 -26.73
CA SER A 21 8.26 4.22 -25.96
C SER A 21 8.20 3.73 -24.51
N LYS A 22 9.19 4.12 -23.73
CA LYS A 22 9.43 3.67 -22.34
C LYS A 22 8.48 4.34 -21.34
N ASN A 23 7.16 4.23 -21.48
CA ASN A 23 6.31 5.16 -20.71
C ASN A 23 4.98 4.63 -20.18
N GLU A 24 4.73 3.30 -20.16
CA GLU A 24 3.49 2.80 -19.54
C GLU A 24 3.69 1.49 -18.74
N ALA A 25 4.71 0.69 -19.07
CA ALA A 25 4.98 -0.59 -18.40
C ALA A 25 6.07 -0.52 -17.30
N GLU A 26 6.90 0.53 -17.29
CA GLU A 26 7.92 0.74 -16.24
C GLU A 26 7.32 1.38 -14.97
N ASP A 27 6.29 2.24 -15.12
CA ASP A 27 5.62 2.90 -13.98
C ASP A 27 4.90 1.92 -13.03
N VAL A 28 4.31 0.85 -13.58
CA VAL A 28 3.62 -0.18 -12.77
C VAL A 28 4.62 -1.00 -11.94
N ILE A 29 5.84 -1.20 -12.46
CA ILE A 29 6.91 -1.92 -11.76
C ILE A 29 7.48 -1.06 -10.62
N ASP A 30 7.60 0.26 -10.84
CA ASP A 30 8.08 1.20 -9.83
C ASP A 30 7.17 1.24 -8.59
N CYS A 31 5.85 1.24 -8.76
CA CYS A 31 4.91 1.30 -7.64
C CYS A 31 4.94 0.06 -6.72
N LEU A 32 5.04 -1.15 -7.30
CA LEU A 32 5.11 -2.38 -6.50
C LEU A 32 6.43 -2.46 -5.74
N GLY A 33 7.52 -1.99 -6.35
CA GLY A 33 8.85 -1.90 -5.72
C GLY A 33 8.91 -0.92 -4.55
N GLU A 34 8.14 0.18 -4.56
CA GLU A 34 8.18 1.12 -3.44
C GLU A 34 7.40 0.65 -2.21
N SER A 35 6.40 -0.21 -2.40
CA SER A 35 5.56 -0.71 -1.31
C SER A 35 6.32 -1.53 -0.25
N ILE A 36 7.39 -2.21 -0.65
CA ILE A 36 8.22 -3.04 0.26
C ILE A 36 9.10 -2.21 1.20
N TYR A 37 9.30 -0.93 0.90
CA TYR A 37 10.08 -0.02 1.75
C TYR A 37 9.23 0.70 2.80
N ILE A 38 7.92 0.42 2.83
CA ILE A 38 6.99 1.00 3.80
C ILE A 38 6.89 0.06 5.00
N LYS A 39 7.22 0.57 6.19
CA LYS A 39 7.05 -0.14 7.46
C LYS A 39 6.06 0.61 8.33
N LEU A 40 5.13 -0.14 8.89
CA LEU A 40 4.18 0.35 9.89
C LEU A 40 4.67 -0.09 11.27
N HIS A 41 4.88 0.88 12.14
CA HIS A 41 5.22 0.67 13.55
C HIS A 41 4.06 1.08 14.43
N ASN A 42 3.90 0.37 15.55
CA ASN A 42 2.91 0.72 16.57
C ASN A 42 3.47 0.42 17.97
N SER A 43 3.08 1.21 18.96
CA SER A 43 3.42 0.97 20.37
C SER A 43 2.35 1.55 21.29
N THR A 44 2.02 0.82 22.36
CA THR A 44 1.09 1.31 23.38
C THR A 44 1.78 2.39 24.22
N ASP A 45 1.06 3.45 24.57
CA ASP A 45 1.56 4.47 25.48
C ASP A 45 1.87 3.88 26.86
N ALA A 46 2.96 4.34 27.48
CA ALA A 46 3.44 3.82 28.75
C ALA A 46 2.49 4.12 29.93
N ASN A 47 1.71 5.21 29.84
CA ASN A 47 0.83 5.68 30.91
C ASN A 47 -0.65 5.42 30.61
N ASN A 48 -1.00 5.18 29.34
CA ASN A 48 -2.37 4.94 28.93
C ASN A 48 -2.48 3.73 27.98
N PRO A 49 -2.93 2.54 28.46
CA PRO A 49 -3.02 1.33 27.63
C PRO A 49 -4.03 1.44 26.47
N LYS A 50 -4.90 2.44 26.48
CA LYS A 50 -5.85 2.73 25.40
C LYS A 50 -5.32 3.70 24.34
N LEU A 51 -4.20 4.37 24.62
CA LEU A 51 -3.53 5.25 23.68
C LEU A 51 -2.47 4.46 22.91
N MET A 52 -2.59 4.44 21.59
CA MET A 52 -1.65 3.78 20.69
C MET A 52 -0.93 4.83 19.87
N ASN A 53 0.40 4.70 19.80
CA ASN A 53 1.26 5.50 18.96
C ASN A 53 1.53 4.72 17.67
N TYR A 54 1.34 5.36 16.52
CA TYR A 54 1.59 4.80 15.21
C TYR A 54 2.62 5.62 14.45
N SER A 55 3.45 4.95 13.66
CA SER A 55 4.27 5.62 12.68
C SER A 55 4.45 4.82 11.41
N VAL A 56 4.64 5.55 10.30
CA VAL A 56 5.05 5.01 9.01
C VAL A 56 6.50 5.44 8.78
N GLU A 57 7.34 4.45 8.54
CA GLU A 57 8.71 4.64 8.05
C GLU A 57 8.76 4.25 6.58
N TYR A 58 9.34 5.11 5.76
CA TYR A 58 9.55 4.86 4.33
C TYR A 58 11.03 5.07 3.99
N THR A 59 11.66 4.02 3.48
CA THR A 59 13.10 4.01 3.16
C THR A 59 13.37 3.78 1.67
N GLY A 60 12.36 4.01 0.83
CA GLY A 60 12.47 3.83 -0.61
C GLY A 60 13.11 5.04 -1.30
N THR A 61 13.09 5.02 -2.63
CA THR A 61 13.74 6.07 -3.44
C THR A 61 12.79 7.15 -3.94
N GLY A 62 11.48 6.94 -3.78
CA GLY A 62 10.45 7.92 -4.08
C GLY A 62 10.32 9.01 -3.01
N THR A 63 9.30 9.85 -3.18
CA THR A 63 8.93 10.90 -2.22
C THR A 63 7.62 10.53 -1.54
N LEU A 64 7.62 10.47 -0.22
CA LEU A 64 6.40 10.27 0.56
C LEU A 64 5.49 11.48 0.42
N SER A 65 4.32 11.29 -0.20
CA SER A 65 3.38 12.38 -0.52
C SER A 65 2.27 12.53 0.52
N SER A 66 1.71 11.43 1.01
CA SER A 66 0.67 11.48 2.06
C SER A 66 0.58 10.18 2.83
N VAL A 67 0.11 10.27 4.08
CA VAL A 67 -0.24 9.14 4.92
C VAL A 67 -1.59 9.43 5.58
N LYS A 68 -2.57 8.55 5.36
CA LYS A 68 -3.90 8.62 5.98
C LYS A 68 -4.18 7.36 6.76
N TRP A 69 -4.80 7.47 7.93
CA TRP A 69 -5.05 6.36 8.83
C TRP A 69 -6.53 6.07 8.98
N THR A 70 -6.85 4.79 9.08
CA THR A 70 -8.12 4.31 9.64
C THR A 70 -7.80 3.35 10.78
N PHE A 71 -8.34 3.58 11.97
CA PHE A 71 -7.92 2.87 13.18
C PHE A 71 -8.72 1.60 13.47
N GLY A 72 -9.77 1.32 12.67
CA GLY A 72 -10.63 0.14 12.81
C GLY A 72 -11.82 0.35 13.76
N ASP A 73 -11.92 1.49 14.43
CA ASP A 73 -13.01 1.87 15.33
C ASP A 73 -13.97 2.92 14.73
N GLY A 74 -13.81 3.21 13.43
CA GLY A 74 -14.57 4.22 12.70
C GLY A 74 -13.94 5.61 12.69
N THR A 75 -12.85 5.83 13.43
CA THR A 75 -12.11 7.10 13.41
C THR A 75 -10.92 7.07 12.45
N THR A 76 -10.40 8.25 12.14
CA THR A 76 -9.34 8.46 11.15
C THR A 76 -8.29 9.44 11.65
N GLY A 77 -7.11 9.41 11.05
CA GLY A 77 -6.04 10.37 11.29
C GLY A 77 -5.16 10.57 10.06
N ASP A 78 -4.15 11.41 10.17
CA ASP A 78 -3.22 11.73 9.08
C ASP A 78 -1.80 12.00 9.60
N GLY A 79 -0.83 11.92 8.69
CA GLY A 79 0.59 12.16 8.99
C GLY A 79 1.41 10.88 9.19
N THR A 80 2.73 11.04 9.14
CA THR A 80 3.69 9.94 9.28
C THR A 80 3.78 9.41 10.69
N THR A 81 3.46 10.23 11.69
CA THR A 81 3.33 9.83 13.09
C THR A 81 2.00 10.35 13.59
N VAL A 82 1.22 9.48 14.25
CA VAL A 82 -0.08 9.83 14.79
C VAL A 82 -0.32 9.05 16.08
N THR A 83 -1.05 9.66 17.01
CA THR A 83 -1.52 8.97 18.22
C THR A 83 -3.03 8.84 18.16
N HIS A 84 -3.55 7.74 18.68
CA HIS A 84 -4.99 7.47 18.69
C HIS A 84 -5.42 6.82 19.99
N THR A 85 -6.52 7.31 20.56
CA THR A 85 -7.10 6.76 21.80
C THR A 85 -8.34 5.94 21.46
N TYR A 86 -8.31 4.65 21.81
CA TYR A 86 -9.46 3.76 21.66
C TYR A 86 -10.39 3.85 22.87
N ASN A 87 -11.69 4.04 22.63
CA ASN A 87 -12.66 4.17 23.72
C ASN A 87 -12.92 2.82 24.45
N ALA A 88 -12.96 1.73 23.69
CA ALA A 88 -13.24 0.39 24.18
C ALA A 88 -12.03 -0.54 24.02
N ALA A 89 -11.92 -1.52 24.91
CA ALA A 89 -10.99 -2.63 24.75
C ALA A 89 -11.46 -3.55 23.61
N GLY A 90 -10.51 -4.17 22.92
CA GLY A 90 -10.80 -4.99 21.75
C GLY A 90 -9.62 -5.12 20.79
N THR A 91 -9.83 -5.87 19.72
CA THR A 91 -8.88 -5.99 18.63
C THR A 91 -9.32 -5.13 17.47
N TYR A 92 -8.41 -4.30 16.97
CA TYR A 92 -8.67 -3.37 15.88
C TYR A 92 -7.66 -3.56 14.75
N GLU A 93 -8.10 -3.44 13.51
CA GLU A 93 -7.21 -3.40 12.34
C GLU A 93 -6.92 -1.93 12.00
N ALA A 94 -5.74 -1.45 12.42
CA ALA A 94 -5.24 -0.15 12.00
C ALA A 94 -4.64 -0.28 10.59
N LYS A 95 -4.95 0.66 9.70
CA LYS A 95 -4.48 0.70 8.31
C LYS A 95 -3.94 2.09 8.00
N ALA A 96 -2.79 2.17 7.34
CA ALA A 96 -2.27 3.40 6.77
C ALA A 96 -2.36 3.34 5.25
N ASP A 97 -3.06 4.28 4.61
CA ASP A 97 -3.01 4.50 3.16
C ASP A 97 -1.85 5.48 2.89
N VAL A 98 -0.75 4.94 2.37
CA VAL A 98 0.53 5.62 2.18
C VAL A 98 0.73 5.87 0.68
N THR A 99 0.79 7.14 0.30
CA THR A 99 1.02 7.56 -1.09
C THR A 99 2.45 8.03 -1.29
N VAL A 100 3.13 7.46 -2.28
CA VAL A 100 4.50 7.79 -2.70
C VAL A 100 4.49 8.26 -4.15
N LYS A 101 5.24 9.32 -4.44
CA LYS A 101 5.52 9.83 -5.78
C LYS A 101 6.89 9.37 -6.25
N LYS A 102 7.00 8.78 -7.43
CA LYS A 102 8.28 8.44 -8.05
C LYS A 102 8.18 8.55 -9.56
N ASN A 103 9.15 9.22 -10.19
CA ASN A 103 9.24 9.37 -11.65
C ASN A 103 7.97 9.95 -12.33
N GLY A 104 7.14 10.71 -11.61
CA GLY A 104 5.88 11.26 -12.12
C GLY A 104 4.65 10.39 -11.85
N SER A 105 4.86 9.16 -11.38
CA SER A 105 3.81 8.24 -10.93
C SER A 105 3.48 8.41 -9.45
N GLU A 106 2.20 8.19 -9.12
CA GLU A 106 1.68 8.15 -7.74
C GLU A 106 1.20 6.75 -7.40
N CYS A 107 1.75 6.21 -6.31
CA CYS A 107 1.49 4.85 -5.87
C CYS A 107 0.92 4.89 -4.45
N THR A 108 -0.19 4.22 -4.20
CA THR A 108 -0.74 4.07 -2.84
C THR A 108 -0.62 2.64 -2.37
N SER A 109 -0.01 2.44 -1.21
CA SER A 109 0.06 1.17 -0.48
C SER A 109 -0.75 1.27 0.80
N SER A 110 -1.36 0.16 1.24
CA SER A 110 -2.24 0.14 2.39
C SER A 110 -1.79 -0.89 3.45
N PRO A 111 -0.60 -0.73 4.09
CA PRO A 111 -0.18 -1.61 5.18
C PRO A 111 -1.19 -1.61 6.33
N LYS A 112 -1.35 -2.78 6.94
CA LYS A 112 -2.31 -3.04 8.02
C LYS A 112 -1.62 -3.66 9.23
N ARG A 113 -2.17 -3.41 10.41
CA ARG A 113 -1.72 -3.96 11.68
C ARG A 113 -2.90 -4.27 12.58
N SER A 114 -2.98 -5.52 13.03
CA SER A 114 -3.87 -5.89 14.13
C SER A 114 -3.26 -5.44 15.46
N VAL A 115 -4.00 -4.64 16.23
CA VAL A 115 -3.61 -4.20 17.57
C VAL A 115 -4.64 -4.64 18.59
N THR A 116 -4.19 -4.98 19.79
CA THR A 116 -5.06 -5.34 20.91
C THR A 116 -5.01 -4.24 21.95
N ILE A 117 -6.18 -3.71 22.29
CA ILE A 117 -6.40 -2.69 23.30
C ILE A 117 -6.98 -3.35 24.54
N ASN A 118 -6.36 -3.10 25.69
CA ASN A 118 -6.71 -3.68 26.98
C ASN A 118 -7.46 -2.68 27.87
#